data_AF-A0A961WU91-F1
#
_entry.id   AF-A0A961WU91-F1
#
_cell.length_a   1.000
_cell.length_b   1.000
_cell.length_c   1.000
_cell.angle_alpha   90.00
_cell.angle_beta   90.00
_cell.angle_gamma   90.00
#
_symmetry.space_group_name_H-M   'P 1'
#
loop_
_entity.id
_entity.type
_entity.pdbx_description
1 polymer ?
#
loop_
_entity_poly.entity_id
_entity_poly.type
_entity_poly.pdbx_seq_one_letter_code
_entity_poly.pdbx_strand_id
1 'polypeptide(L)'
;MTRVTGGKAIYGASVGILMLDARFPRIPGDMGNARTWPFPVHYRIVRDATPDLVVRRGATGMLDAFVRAARDLVADGADGITT
;
A
#
# COMPACT_ATOMS: atom_id res chain seq x y z
N MET A 1 15.54 30.22 -2.48
CA MET A 1 14.66 29.79 -3.59
C MET A 1 14.60 28.27 -3.55
N THR A 2 13.43 27.68 -3.29
CA THR A 2 13.30 26.22 -3.19
C THR A 2 13.20 25.63 -4.60
N ARG A 3 14.12 24.75 -4.98
CA ARG A 3 14.01 23.96 -6.21
C ARG A 3 13.06 22.80 -5.96
N VAL A 4 12.09 22.62 -6.85
CA VAL A 4 11.15 21.48 -6.87
C VAL A 4 11.39 20.67 -8.15
N THR A 5 11.38 19.35 -8.02
CA THR A 5 11.59 18.40 -9.14
C THR A 5 10.28 17.68 -9.42
N GLY A 6 9.87 17.64 -10.71
CA GLY A 6 8.68 16.93 -11.17
C GLY A 6 8.87 15.40 -11.24
N GLY A 7 7.90 14.69 -11.82
CA GLY A 7 8.00 13.26 -12.16
C GLY A 7 7.10 12.31 -11.37
N LYS A 8 6.38 12.79 -10.37
CA LYS A 8 5.34 12.01 -9.65
C LYS A 8 3.95 12.57 -9.93
N ALA A 9 2.96 11.68 -9.96
CA ALA A 9 1.57 12.09 -10.05
C ALA A 9 1.08 12.71 -8.74
N ILE A 10 1.52 12.16 -7.60
CA ILE A 10 1.16 12.60 -6.26
C ILE A 10 2.42 12.88 -5.43
N TYR A 11 2.40 13.96 -4.64
CA TYR A 11 3.46 14.34 -3.72
C TYR A 11 2.95 14.36 -2.28
N GLY A 12 3.84 14.16 -1.31
CA GLY A 12 3.52 14.28 0.13
C GLY A 12 3.05 12.99 0.81
N ALA A 13 2.89 11.90 0.07
CA ALA A 13 2.56 10.56 0.60
C ALA A 13 3.57 9.52 0.09
N SER A 14 4.78 9.55 0.64
CA SER A 14 5.93 8.77 0.13
C SER A 14 5.85 7.27 0.41
N VAL A 15 4.99 6.82 1.33
CA VAL A 15 4.85 5.41 1.69
C VAL A 15 3.57 4.83 1.09
N GLY A 16 3.74 3.84 0.22
CA GLY A 16 2.68 2.98 -0.28
C GLY A 16 2.51 1.73 0.60
N ILE A 17 1.27 1.41 0.98
CA ILE A 17 0.90 0.30 1.85
C ILE A 17 0.03 -0.67 1.06
N LEU A 18 0.55 -1.86 0.82
CA LEU A 18 -0.20 -2.96 0.24
C LEU A 18 -1.07 -3.59 1.34
N MET A 19 -2.36 -3.69 1.08
CA MET A 19 -3.34 -4.23 2.03
C MET A 19 -3.98 -5.49 1.46
N LEU A 20 -4.11 -6.51 2.30
CA LEU A 20 -4.94 -7.69 1.98
C LEU A 20 -6.40 -7.30 1.80
N ASP A 21 -7.14 -8.07 1.00
CA ASP A 21 -8.59 -7.91 0.88
C ASP A 21 -9.27 -8.51 2.12
N ALA A 22 -9.21 -7.74 3.20
CA ALA A 22 -9.68 -8.11 4.52
C ALA A 22 -10.63 -7.04 5.06
N ARG A 23 -11.71 -7.48 5.70
CA ARG A 23 -12.71 -6.59 6.30
C ARG A 23 -12.85 -6.91 7.78
N PHE A 24 -12.13 -6.16 8.59
CA PHE A 24 -12.25 -6.16 10.05
C PHE A 24 -11.95 -4.75 10.59
N PRO A 25 -12.41 -4.41 11.82
CA PRO A 25 -12.17 -3.10 12.39
C PRO A 25 -10.67 -2.76 12.45
N ARG A 26 -10.28 -1.62 11.87
CA ARG A 26 -8.92 -1.09 11.95
C ARG A 26 -8.91 0.08 12.93
N ILE A 27 -8.50 -0.18 14.17
CA ILE A 27 -8.38 0.88 15.19
C ILE A 27 -7.19 1.80 14.91
N PRO A 28 -7.14 3.03 15.45
CA PRO A 28 -5.91 3.83 15.43
C PRO A 28 -4.74 3.04 16.03
N GLY A 29 -3.62 3.00 15.32
CA GLY A 29 -2.47 2.12 15.60
C GLY A 29 -2.38 0.94 14.63
N ASP A 30 -3.49 0.52 14.00
CA ASP A 30 -3.47 -0.45 12.90
C ASP A 30 -3.01 0.23 11.60
N MET A 31 -2.16 -0.45 10.83
CA MET A 31 -1.58 0.08 9.60
C MET A 31 -2.63 0.49 8.55
N GLY A 32 -3.77 -0.19 8.50
CA GLY A 32 -4.87 0.04 7.58
C GLY A 32 -5.80 1.19 7.99
N ASN A 33 -5.56 1.82 9.14
CA ASN A 33 -6.28 3.02 9.55
C ASN A 33 -5.47 4.26 9.14
N ALA A 34 -6.05 5.09 8.26
CA ALA A 34 -5.39 6.30 7.76
C ALA A 34 -5.02 7.32 8.85
N ARG A 35 -5.65 7.26 10.04
CA ARG A 35 -5.34 8.13 11.19
C ARG A 35 -4.17 7.62 12.04
N THR A 36 -3.63 6.44 11.73
CA THR A 36 -2.47 5.88 12.43
C THR A 36 -1.19 6.66 12.12
N TRP A 37 -1.08 7.19 10.90
CA TRP A 37 0.16 7.79 10.42
C TRP A 37 0.18 9.30 10.69
N PRO A 38 1.29 9.86 11.19
CA PRO A 38 1.44 11.31 11.35
C PRO A 38 1.78 12.01 10.02
N PHE A 39 1.73 11.27 8.90
CA PHE A 39 1.98 11.73 7.54
C PHE A 39 1.03 11.02 6.57
N PRO A 40 0.73 11.60 5.38
CA PRO A 40 -0.08 10.95 4.37
C PRO A 40 0.54 9.64 3.84
N VAL A 41 -0.29 8.63 3.59
CA VAL A 41 0.13 7.34 3.02
C VAL A 41 -0.80 6.93 1.88
N HIS A 42 -0.31 6.08 0.97
CA HIS A 42 -1.10 5.53 -0.13
C HIS A 42 -1.48 4.08 0.13
N TYR A 43 -2.77 3.80 0.25
CA TYR A 43 -3.25 2.43 0.40
C TYR A 43 -3.58 1.79 -0.95
N ARG A 44 -3.19 0.54 -1.13
CA ARG A 44 -3.61 -0.29 -2.26
C ARG A 44 -4.09 -1.64 -1.74
N ILE A 45 -5.37 -1.92 -1.89
CA ILE A 45 -5.92 -3.26 -1.61
C ILE A 45 -5.53 -4.17 -2.78
N VAL A 46 -4.81 -5.25 -2.50
CA VAL A 46 -4.58 -6.33 -3.46
C VAL A 46 -5.83 -7.20 -3.46
N ARG A 47 -6.70 -6.98 -4.45
CA ARG A 47 -7.95 -7.73 -4.58
C ARG A 47 -7.68 -9.23 -4.66
N ASP A 48 -8.60 -10.00 -4.09
CA ASP A 48 -8.53 -11.47 -3.95
C ASP A 48 -7.41 -12.00 -3.04
N ALA A 49 -6.52 -11.14 -2.54
CA ALA A 49 -5.52 -11.48 -1.52
C ALA A 49 -6.18 -11.57 -0.13
N THR A 50 -7.04 -12.57 0.07
CA THR A 50 -7.69 -12.79 1.37
C THR A 50 -6.67 -13.22 2.44
N PRO A 51 -6.92 -12.93 3.73
CA PRO A 51 -6.05 -13.39 4.81
C PRO A 51 -5.81 -14.90 4.83
N ASP A 52 -6.83 -15.71 4.54
CA ASP A 52 -6.68 -17.18 4.50
C ASP A 52 -5.71 -17.61 3.40
N LEU A 53 -5.86 -17.06 2.19
CA LEU A 53 -4.99 -17.38 1.05
C LEU A 53 -3.54 -16.94 1.31
N VAL A 54 -3.33 -15.72 1.82
CA VAL A 54 -1.98 -15.17 1.97
C VAL A 54 -1.28 -15.76 3.20
N VAL A 55 -1.94 -15.75 4.36
CA VAL A 55 -1.30 -16.14 5.63
C VAL A 55 -1.23 -17.65 5.80
N ARG A 56 -2.28 -18.38 5.42
CA ARG A 56 -2.37 -19.84 5.68
C ARG A 56 -2.01 -20.70 4.48
N ARG A 57 -2.20 -20.21 3.26
CA ARG A 57 -1.93 -20.96 2.01
C ARG A 57 -0.72 -20.44 1.22
N GLY A 58 0.13 -19.64 1.87
CA GLY A 58 1.40 -19.18 1.33
C GLY A 58 1.29 -18.27 0.11
N ALA A 59 0.14 -17.60 -0.08
CA ALA A 59 -0.09 -16.68 -1.21
C ALA A 59 0.14 -17.30 -2.60
N THR A 60 -0.11 -18.60 -2.75
CA THR A 60 0.09 -19.32 -4.01
C THR A 60 -0.67 -18.62 -5.15
N GLY A 61 0.03 -18.26 -6.23
CA GLY A 61 -0.54 -17.57 -7.40
C GLY A 61 -0.72 -16.05 -7.25
N MET A 62 -0.33 -15.44 -6.13
CA MET A 62 -0.57 -14.01 -5.88
C MET A 62 0.63 -13.10 -6.15
N LEU A 63 1.83 -13.65 -6.39
CA LEU A 63 3.06 -12.86 -6.55
C LEU A 63 2.88 -11.72 -7.58
N ASP A 64 2.38 -12.03 -8.77
CA ASP A 64 2.20 -11.03 -9.81
C ASP A 64 1.17 -9.95 -9.44
N ALA A 65 0.14 -10.31 -8.66
CA ALA A 65 -0.85 -9.34 -8.17
C ALA A 65 -0.22 -8.35 -7.19
N PHE A 66 0.62 -8.83 -6.26
CA PHE A 66 1.38 -7.95 -5.35
C PHE A 66 2.39 -7.08 -6.10
N VAL A 67 3.13 -7.65 -7.07
CA VAL A 67 4.10 -6.90 -7.87
C VAL A 67 3.42 -5.80 -8.68
N ARG A 68 2.28 -6.08 -9.32
CA ARG A 68 1.50 -5.06 -10.04
C ARG A 68 1.04 -3.96 -9.11
N ALA A 69 0.41 -4.31 -7.98
CA ALA A 69 -0.07 -3.34 -7.00
C ALA A 69 1.06 -2.45 -6.44
N ALA A 70 2.25 -3.02 -6.20
CA ALA A 70 3.42 -2.26 -5.75
C ALA A 70 3.90 -1.29 -6.84
N ARG A 71 3.98 -1.74 -8.09
CA ARG A 71 4.38 -0.90 -9.23
C ARG A 71 3.40 0.25 -9.46
N ASP A 72 2.10 0.00 -9.32
CA ASP A 72 1.09 1.05 -9.43
C ASP A 72 1.29 2.12 -8.36
N LEU A 73 1.57 1.74 -7.11
CA LEU A 73 1.88 2.70 -6.04
C LEU A 73 3.12 3.53 -6.36
N VAL A 74 4.18 2.91 -6.90
CA VAL A 74 5.40 3.62 -7.33
C VAL A 74 5.10 4.59 -8.47
N ALA A 75 4.32 4.15 -9.47
CA ALA A 75 3.90 5.00 -10.59
C ALA A 75 3.05 6.20 -10.13
N ASP A 76 2.20 6.00 -9.11
CA ASP A 76 1.39 7.06 -8.50
C ASP A 76 2.25 8.05 -7.66
N GLY A 77 3.46 7.66 -7.26
CA GLY A 77 4.43 8.55 -6.61
C GLY A 77 4.99 8.07 -5.27
N ALA A 78 4.71 6.83 -4.85
CA ALA A 78 5.32 6.26 -3.65
C ALA A 78 6.84 6.09 -3.83
N ASP A 79 7.60 6.49 -2.82
CA ASP A 79 9.06 6.31 -2.74
C ASP A 79 9.45 4.99 -2.08
N GLY A 80 8.56 4.44 -1.23
CA GLY A 80 8.75 3.19 -0.54
C GLY A 80 7.45 2.40 -0.45
N ILE A 81 7.58 1.08 -0.40
CA ILE A 81 6.46 0.14 -0.30
C ILE A 81 6.59 -0.67 0.98
N THR A 82 5.48 -0.88 1.68
CA THR A 82 5.36 -1.78 2.84
C THR A 82 4.10 -2.65 2.73
N THR A 83 4.04 -3.73 3.51
CA THR A 83 2.98 -4.76 3.52
C THR A 83 2.52 -5.07 4.93
#